data_AF-A0A7X6HAQ8-F1
#
_entry.id   AF-A0A7X6HAQ8-F1
#
_cell.length_a   1.000
_cell.length_b   1.000
_cell.length_c   1.000
_cell.angle_alpha   90.00
_cell.angle_beta   90.00
_cell.angle_gamma   90.00
#
_symmetry.space_group_name_H-M   'P 1'
#
loop_
_entity.id
_entity.type
_entity.pdbx_description
1 polymer ?
#
loop_
_entity_poly.entity_id
_entity_poly.type
_entity_poly.pdbx_seq_one_letter_code
_entity_poly.pdbx_strand_id
1 'polypeptide(L)'
;MKLSHIPLRLSSGAFILNAGVGKLELDKDSAAGMQAMTARVFPQVKEMDPEKFGKYLSYAEMALGGLVLAPFVPSRVAGLALAGFSGSLLSMYLKTPGMTQSDGIRPTQEGTAVAKDVWLLGIALALLLDSGRRKKSARL
;
A
#
# COMPACT_ATOMS: atom_id res chain seq x y z
N MET A 1 5.53 18.43 -10.15
CA MET A 1 5.26 17.01 -10.48
C MET A 1 5.22 16.82 -11.98
N LYS A 2 5.47 15.61 -12.51
CA LYS A 2 5.23 15.31 -13.93
C LYS A 2 3.76 15.01 -14.17
N LEU A 3 3.22 15.42 -15.32
CA LEU A 3 1.83 15.13 -15.72
C LEU A 3 1.55 13.61 -15.76
N SER A 4 2.53 12.82 -16.20
CA SER A 4 2.45 11.34 -16.22
C SER A 4 2.25 10.72 -14.84
N HIS A 5 2.61 11.41 -13.75
CA HIS A 5 2.44 10.91 -12.40
C HIS A 5 1.04 11.18 -11.83
N ILE A 6 0.28 12.09 -12.44
CA ILE A 6 -1.02 12.51 -11.92
C ILE A 6 -2.00 11.33 -11.88
N PRO A 7 -2.24 10.58 -12.98
CA PRO A 7 -3.17 9.44 -12.93
C PRO A 7 -2.74 8.39 -11.92
N LEU A 8 -1.43 8.11 -11.85
CA LEU A 8 -0.85 7.13 -10.94
C LEU A 8 -1.06 7.49 -9.48
N ARG A 9 -0.84 8.77 -9.13
CA ARG A 9 -0.99 9.27 -7.75
C ARG A 9 -2.44 9.47 -7.37
N LEU A 10 -3.28 9.93 -8.30
CA LEU A 10 -4.71 10.09 -8.06
C LEU A 10 -5.37 8.73 -7.79
N SER A 11 -5.15 7.74 -8.65
CA SER A 11 -5.80 6.43 -8.50
C SER A 11 -5.36 5.71 -7.23
N SER A 12 -4.04 5.59 -7.01
CA SER A 12 -3.51 4.92 -5.82
C SER A 12 -3.81 5.70 -4.53
N GLY A 13 -3.58 7.01 -4.52
CA GLY A 13 -3.78 7.85 -3.35
C GLY A 13 -5.24 7.95 -2.93
N ALA A 14 -6.17 8.13 -3.89
CA ALA A 14 -7.60 8.19 -3.58
C ALA A 14 -8.14 6.85 -3.09
N PHE A 15 -7.71 5.74 -3.70
CA PHE A 15 -8.13 4.41 -3.26
C PHE A 15 -7.67 4.11 -1.82
N ILE A 16 -6.41 4.40 -1.51
CA ILE A 16 -5.85 4.21 -0.16
C ILE A 16 -6.52 5.14 0.85
N LEU A 17 -6.73 6.41 0.50
CA LEU A 17 -7.42 7.36 1.38
C LEU A 17 -8.84 6.90 1.69
N ASN A 18 -9.58 6.45 0.67
CA ASN A 18 -10.93 5.91 0.83
C ASN A 18 -10.93 4.65 1.71
N ALA A 19 -9.97 3.74 1.52
CA ALA A 19 -9.82 2.55 2.36
C ALA A 19 -9.58 2.92 3.82
N GLY A 20 -8.73 3.93 4.09
CA GLY A 20 -8.48 4.43 5.43
C GLY A 20 -9.73 5.02 6.08
N VAL A 21 -10.46 5.88 5.36
CA VAL A 21 -11.73 6.47 5.85
C VAL A 21 -12.75 5.38 6.15
N GLY A 22 -12.90 4.39 5.27
CA GLY A 22 -13.82 3.26 5.47
C GLY A 22 -13.48 2.38 6.68
N LYS A 23 -12.26 2.48 7.22
CA LYS A 23 -11.81 1.73 8.41
C LYS A 23 -12.00 2.47 9.74
N LEU A 24 -12.48 3.72 9.72
CA LEU A 24 -12.70 4.51 10.94
C LEU A 24 -13.77 3.90 11.86
N GLU A 25 -14.74 3.19 11.29
CA GLU A 25 -15.88 2.59 11.97
C GLU A 25 -15.81 1.06 12.01
N LEU A 26 -14.59 0.49 11.93
CA LEU A 26 -14.39 -0.95 12.08
C LEU A 26 -14.95 -1.44 13.41
N ASP A 27 -15.80 -2.46 13.36
CA ASP A 27 -16.21 -3.20 14.54
C ASP A 27 -15.05 -4.04 15.10
N LYS A 28 -15.23 -4.53 16.33
CA LYS A 28 -14.22 -5.29 17.07
C LYS A 28 -13.75 -6.55 16.34
N ASP A 29 -14.67 -7.29 15.74
CA ASP A 29 -14.36 -8.57 15.11
C ASP A 29 -13.61 -8.34 13.79
N SER A 30 -14.04 -7.36 13.01
CA SER A 30 -13.32 -6.94 11.79
C SER A 30 -11.92 -6.41 12.11
N ALA A 31 -11.78 -5.61 13.17
CA ALA A 31 -10.49 -5.09 13.61
C ALA A 31 -9.55 -6.21 14.10
N ALA A 32 -10.08 -7.19 14.85
CA ALA A 32 -9.33 -8.37 15.29
C ALA A 32 -8.89 -9.24 14.12
N GLY A 33 -9.74 -9.45 13.12
CA GLY A 33 -9.38 -10.18 11.90
C GLY A 33 -8.22 -9.51 11.16
N MET A 34 -8.27 -8.19 11.01
CA MET A 34 -7.23 -7.42 10.33
C MET A 34 -5.91 -7.39 11.11
N GLN A 35 -5.99 -7.25 12.44
CA GLN A 35 -4.83 -7.35 13.34
C GLN A 35 -4.19 -8.74 13.25
N ALA A 36 -4.98 -9.80 13.32
CA ALA A 36 -4.50 -11.18 13.23
C ALA A 36 -3.82 -11.47 11.89
N MET A 37 -4.36 -10.92 10.79
CA MET A 37 -3.73 -11.01 9.48
C MET A 37 -2.39 -10.26 9.46
N THR A 38 -2.36 -9.04 9.97
CA THR A 38 -1.16 -8.19 10.01
C THR A 38 -0.06 -8.80 10.90
N ALA A 39 -0.45 -9.44 12.00
CA ALA A 39 0.43 -10.12 12.93
C ALA A 39 1.22 -11.28 12.32
N ARG A 40 0.81 -11.81 11.16
CA ARG A 40 1.58 -12.82 10.42
C ARG A 40 2.89 -12.25 9.88
N VAL A 41 2.92 -10.95 9.59
CA VAL A 41 4.11 -10.25 9.07
C VAL A 41 4.81 -9.45 10.16
N PHE A 42 4.02 -8.86 11.05
CA PHE A 42 4.47 -7.96 12.11
C PHE A 42 4.00 -8.47 13.48
N PRO A 43 4.64 -9.48 14.08
CA PRO A 43 4.16 -10.14 15.29
C PRO A 43 3.87 -9.19 16.45
N GLN A 44 4.61 -8.09 16.54
CA GLN A 44 4.42 -7.04 17.55
C GLN A 44 3.01 -6.42 17.56
N VAL A 45 2.24 -6.46 16.47
CA VAL A 45 0.89 -5.88 16.47
C VAL A 45 -0.10 -6.68 17.32
N LYS A 46 0.22 -7.94 17.68
CA LYS A 46 -0.63 -8.76 18.58
C LYS A 46 -0.78 -8.19 19.98
N GLU A 47 0.21 -7.41 20.43
CA GLU A 47 0.20 -6.81 21.77
C GLU A 47 -0.71 -5.56 21.83
N MET A 48 -1.15 -5.07 20.67
CA MET A 48 -2.05 -3.93 20.58
C MET A 48 -3.50 -4.39 20.75
N ASP A 49 -4.33 -3.56 21.38
CA ASP A 49 -5.77 -3.77 21.35
C ASP A 49 -6.30 -3.72 19.90
N PRO A 50 -7.15 -4.65 19.45
CA PRO A 50 -7.64 -4.70 18.07
C PRO A 50 -8.31 -3.41 17.59
N GLU A 51 -9.15 -2.77 18.41
CA GLU A 51 -9.84 -1.54 18.01
C GLU A 51 -8.85 -0.39 17.83
N LYS A 52 -7.86 -0.30 18.73
CA LYS A 52 -6.76 0.67 18.59
C LYS A 52 -5.95 0.40 17.34
N PHE A 53 -5.63 -0.87 17.05
CA PHE A 53 -4.94 -1.26 15.83
C PHE A 53 -5.72 -0.82 14.59
N GLY A 54 -7.03 -1.09 14.53
CA GLY A 54 -7.89 -0.68 13.41
C GLY A 54 -7.86 0.83 13.18
N LYS A 55 -7.96 1.63 14.26
CA LYS A 55 -7.87 3.10 14.17
C LYS A 55 -6.50 3.58 13.71
N TYR A 56 -5.41 3.04 14.24
CA TYR A 56 -4.07 3.44 13.81
C TYR A 56 -3.79 3.05 12.36
N LEU A 57 -4.23 1.87 11.93
CA LEU A 57 -4.13 1.45 10.53
C LEU A 57 -4.94 2.38 9.62
N SER A 58 -6.17 2.71 10.00
CA SER A 58 -7.00 3.69 9.30
C SER A 58 -6.29 5.03 9.13
N TYR A 59 -5.75 5.59 10.22
CA TYR A 59 -5.00 6.84 10.17
C TYR A 59 -3.73 6.75 9.33
N ALA A 60 -3.01 5.64 9.39
CA ALA A 60 -1.82 5.41 8.58
C ALA A 60 -2.16 5.38 7.07
N GLU A 61 -3.25 4.72 6.70
CA GLU A 61 -3.73 4.70 5.32
C GLU A 61 -4.22 6.08 4.87
N MET A 62 -4.96 6.80 5.69
CA MET A 62 -5.38 8.16 5.37
C MET A 62 -4.17 9.09 5.18
N ALA A 63 -3.17 9.00 6.06
CA ALA A 63 -1.94 9.77 5.95
C ALA A 63 -1.16 9.42 4.68
N LEU A 64 -1.03 8.13 4.35
CA LEU A 64 -0.40 7.69 3.11
C LEU A 64 -1.16 8.17 1.88
N GLY A 65 -2.48 7.99 1.84
CA GLY A 65 -3.34 8.44 0.74
C GLY A 65 -3.24 9.94 0.53
N GLY A 66 -3.30 10.73 1.62
CA GLY A 66 -3.07 12.17 1.59
C GLY A 66 -1.68 12.55 1.09
N LEU A 67 -0.62 11.87 1.56
CA LEU A 67 0.76 12.08 1.11
C LEU A 67 0.93 11.80 -0.38
N VAL A 68 0.32 10.73 -0.88
CA VAL A 68 0.33 10.36 -2.31
C VAL A 68 -0.48 11.37 -3.12
N LEU A 69 -1.60 11.89 -2.64
CA LEU A 69 -2.39 12.90 -3.35
C LEU A 69 -1.77 14.31 -3.32
N ALA A 70 -1.01 14.65 -2.29
CA ALA A 70 -0.48 16.00 -2.09
C ALA A 70 0.48 16.42 -3.23
N PRO A 71 0.17 17.50 -3.98
CA PRO A 71 0.92 17.86 -5.17
C PRO A 71 2.32 18.44 -4.87
N PHE A 72 2.52 18.93 -3.66
CA PHE A 72 3.79 19.46 -3.17
C PHE A 72 4.74 18.37 -2.65
N VAL A 73 4.26 17.12 -2.48
CA VAL A 73 5.12 16.00 -2.05
C VAL A 73 5.92 15.48 -3.27
N PRO A 74 7.27 15.44 -3.19
CA PRO A 74 8.10 14.92 -4.27
C PRO A 74 7.69 13.50 -4.69
N SER A 75 7.70 13.20 -5.99
CA SER A 75 7.26 11.88 -6.49
C SER A 75 8.09 10.72 -5.96
N ARG A 76 9.39 10.94 -5.67
CA ARG A 76 10.24 9.94 -5.00
C ARG A 76 9.73 9.60 -3.60
N VAL A 77 9.37 10.61 -2.82
CA VAL A 77 8.91 10.43 -1.44
C VAL A 77 7.58 9.68 -1.43
N ALA A 78 6.63 10.09 -2.28
CA ALA A 78 5.38 9.36 -2.45
C ALA A 78 5.59 7.93 -2.94
N GLY A 79 6.50 7.73 -3.90
CA GLY A 79 6.87 6.40 -4.40
C GLY A 79 7.51 5.53 -3.32
N LEU A 80 8.38 6.07 -2.47
CA LEU A 80 9.00 5.32 -1.36
C LEU A 80 7.96 4.89 -0.34
N ALA A 81 7.08 5.81 0.07
CA ALA A 81 6.02 5.52 1.01
C ALA A 81 5.04 4.46 0.46
N LEU A 82 4.63 4.62 -0.80
CA LEU A 82 3.76 3.65 -1.47
C LEU A 82 4.46 2.30 -1.67
N ALA A 83 5.77 2.26 -1.93
CA ALA A 83 6.55 1.03 -2.04
C ALA A 83 6.62 0.28 -0.71
N GLY A 84 6.85 0.99 0.41
CA GLY A 84 6.82 0.38 1.74
C GLY A 84 5.46 -0.22 2.08
N PHE A 85 4.39 0.53 1.80
CA PHE A 85 3.02 0.06 2.03
C PHE A 85 2.66 -1.15 1.16
N SER A 86 2.80 -1.02 -0.16
CA SER A 86 2.50 -2.10 -1.11
C SER A 86 3.40 -3.33 -0.91
N GLY A 87 4.67 -3.13 -0.53
CA GLY A 87 5.56 -4.21 -0.14
C GLY A 87 5.09 -4.96 1.10
N SER A 88 4.52 -4.26 2.08
CA SER A 88 3.93 -4.90 3.27
C SER A 88 2.70 -5.75 2.92
N LEU A 89 1.84 -5.27 2.01
CA LEU A 89 0.68 -6.01 1.51
C LEU A 89 1.11 -7.27 0.75
N LEU A 90 2.09 -7.17 -0.14
CA LEU A 90 2.64 -8.32 -0.85
C LEU A 90 3.30 -9.32 0.11
N SER A 91 4.00 -8.84 1.14
CA SER A 91 4.54 -9.73 2.17
C SER A 91 3.42 -10.43 2.95
N MET A 92 2.28 -9.77 3.21
CA MET A 92 1.12 -10.40 3.84
C MET A 92 0.52 -11.48 2.94
N TYR A 93 0.34 -11.17 1.65
CA TYR A 93 -0.14 -12.12 0.65
C TYR A 93 0.74 -13.39 0.59
N LEU A 94 2.06 -13.23 0.46
CA LEU A 94 2.99 -14.35 0.33
C LEU A 94 3.13 -15.19 1.62
N LYS A 95 2.94 -14.58 2.79
CA LYS A 95 3.08 -15.27 4.09
C LYS A 95 1.77 -15.83 4.64
N THR A 96 0.63 -15.53 4.02
CA THR A 96 -0.67 -16.02 4.48
C THR A 96 -0.96 -17.37 3.82
N PRO A 97 -1.08 -18.47 4.61
CA PRO A 97 -1.42 -19.78 4.09
C PRO A 97 -2.75 -19.75 3.35
N GLY A 98 -2.84 -20.47 2.22
CA GLY A 98 -4.04 -20.52 1.39
C GLY A 98 -4.15 -19.41 0.33
N MET A 99 -3.34 -18.36 0.41
CA MET A 99 -3.37 -17.26 -0.57
C MET A 99 -2.58 -17.58 -1.85
N THR A 100 -1.53 -18.39 -1.75
CA THR A 100 -0.71 -18.83 -2.88
C THR A 100 -0.94 -20.29 -3.21
N GLN A 101 -0.77 -20.66 -4.49
CA GLN A 101 -0.72 -22.04 -4.94
C GLN A 101 0.51 -22.76 -4.37
N SER A 102 0.69 -24.04 -4.72
CA SER A 102 1.81 -24.88 -4.25
C SER A 102 3.20 -24.35 -4.60
N ASP A 103 3.30 -23.42 -5.55
CA ASP A 103 4.55 -22.75 -5.93
C ASP A 103 4.92 -21.56 -5.04
N GLY A 104 4.03 -21.14 -4.14
CA GLY A 104 4.25 -20.03 -3.22
C GLY A 104 4.20 -18.63 -3.85
N ILE A 105 3.79 -18.49 -5.12
CA ILE A 105 3.77 -17.19 -5.83
C ILE A 105 2.40 -16.90 -6.43
N ARG A 106 1.85 -17.82 -7.21
CA ARG A 106 0.60 -17.57 -7.95
C ARG A 106 -0.59 -17.56 -6.99
N PRO A 107 -1.58 -16.67 -7.19
CA PRO A 107 -2.71 -16.59 -6.29
C PRO A 107 -3.61 -17.82 -6.44
N THR A 108 -4.20 -18.24 -5.31
CA THR A 108 -5.41 -19.06 -5.30
C THR A 108 -6.63 -18.18 -5.62
N GLN A 109 -7.82 -18.77 -5.68
CA GLN A 109 -9.07 -18.01 -5.76
C GLN A 109 -9.19 -17.01 -4.61
N GLU A 110 -8.89 -17.43 -3.38
CA GLU A 110 -8.93 -16.58 -2.20
C GLU A 110 -7.87 -15.45 -2.26
N GLY A 111 -6.65 -15.78 -2.69
CA GLY A 111 -5.54 -14.82 -2.75
C GLY A 111 -5.64 -13.78 -3.87
N THR A 112 -6.50 -13.99 -4.87
CA THR A 112 -6.63 -13.09 -6.03
C THR A 112 -7.03 -11.67 -5.62
N ALA A 113 -7.87 -11.54 -4.59
CA ALA A 113 -8.31 -10.24 -4.09
C ALA A 113 -7.18 -9.42 -3.44
N VAL A 114 -6.11 -10.05 -2.94
CA VAL A 114 -4.95 -9.38 -2.33
C VAL A 114 -3.81 -9.25 -3.33
N ALA A 115 -3.61 -10.27 -4.18
CA ALA A 115 -2.53 -10.30 -5.17
C ALA A 115 -2.55 -9.12 -6.15
N LYS A 116 -3.75 -8.58 -6.46
CA LYS A 116 -3.90 -7.40 -7.34
C LYS A 116 -3.17 -6.15 -6.83
N ASP A 117 -2.85 -6.08 -5.54
CA ASP A 117 -2.10 -4.96 -4.96
C ASP A 117 -0.64 -4.90 -5.47
N VAL A 118 -0.18 -5.90 -6.23
CA VAL A 118 1.05 -5.84 -7.02
C VAL A 118 1.08 -4.63 -7.96
N TRP A 119 -0.07 -4.15 -8.44
CA TRP A 119 -0.16 -2.94 -9.25
C TRP A 119 0.26 -1.69 -8.47
N LEU A 120 -0.04 -1.62 -7.17
CA LEU A 120 0.39 -0.50 -6.31
C LEU A 120 1.92 -0.47 -6.19
N LEU A 121 2.57 -1.63 -6.10
CA LEU A 121 4.03 -1.71 -6.11
C LEU A 121 4.59 -1.24 -7.47
N GLY A 122 3.98 -1.65 -8.58
CA GLY A 122 4.35 -1.17 -9.93
C GLY A 122 4.24 0.35 -10.05
N ILE A 123 3.17 0.94 -9.54
CA ILE A 123 2.97 2.40 -9.48
C ILE A 123 4.07 3.06 -8.62
N ALA A 124 4.36 2.50 -7.44
CA ALA A 124 5.39 3.01 -6.55
C ALA A 124 6.77 3.05 -7.24
N LEU A 125 7.14 1.96 -7.91
CA LEU A 125 8.38 1.86 -8.67
C LEU A 125 8.42 2.85 -9.84
N ALA A 126 7.31 3.07 -10.54
CA ALA A 126 7.25 4.08 -11.60
C ALA A 126 7.51 5.49 -11.06
N LEU A 127 6.92 5.85 -9.92
CA LEU A 127 7.14 7.15 -9.25
C LEU A 127 8.60 7.31 -8.76
N LEU A 128 9.22 6.23 -8.31
CA LEU A 128 10.63 6.19 -7.89
C LEU A 128 11.58 6.35 -9.06
N LEU A 129 11.43 5.55 -10.12
CA LEU A 129 12.40 5.43 -11.21
C LEU A 129 12.31 6.59 -12.20
N ASP A 130 11.11 7.08 -12.52
CA ASP A 130 10.96 8.13 -13.53
C ASP A 130 11.41 9.52 -13.03
N SER A 131 11.53 9.68 -11.72
CA SER A 131 12.01 10.92 -11.10
C SER A 131 13.52 11.20 -11.34
N GLY A 132 14.26 10.28 -11.98
CA GLY A 132 15.72 10.35 -12.19
C GLY A 132 16.20 10.85 -13.56
N ARG A 133 15.34 10.94 -14.59
CA ARG A 133 15.78 11.40 -15.92
C ARG A 133 15.97 12.93 -15.94
N ARG A 134 17.14 13.38 -15.49
CA ARG A 134 17.71 14.67 -15.91
C ARG A 134 17.90 14.59 -17.43
N LYS A 135 17.15 15.41 -18.17
CA LYS A 135 17.36 15.61 -19.61
C LYS A 135 18.84 16.02 -19.77
N LYS A 136 19.70 15.14 -20.28
CA LYS A 136 20.98 15.61 -20.84
C LYS A 136 20.55 16.50 -22.00
N SER A 137 20.64 17.81 -21.82
CA SER A 137 20.53 18.76 -22.91
C SER A 137 21.65 18.38 -23.88
N ALA A 138 21.26 17.77 -25.00
CA ALA A 138 22.14 17.64 -26.14
C ALA A 138 22.40 19.09 -26.61
N ARG A 139 23.52 19.65 -26.16
CA ARG A 139 24.18 20.74 -26.87
C ARG A 139 24.84 20.10 -28.09
N LEU A 140 24.25 20.30 -29.24
CA LEU A 140 24.91 20.29 -30.55
C LEU A 140 24.42 21.53 -31.28
#